data_AF-A0A1N6KNL5-F1
#
_entry.id   AF-A0A1N6KNL5-F1
#
_cell.length_a   1.000
_cell.length_b   1.000
_cell.length_c   1.000
_cell.angle_alpha   90.00
_cell.angle_beta   90.00
_cell.angle_gamma   90.00
#
_symmetry.space_group_name_H-M   'P 1'
#
loop_
_entity.id
_entity.type
_entity.pdbx_description
1 polymer ?
#
loop_
_entity_poly.entity_id
_entity_poly.type
_entity_poly.pdbx_seq_one_letter_code
_entity_poly.pdbx_strand_id
1 'polypeptide(L)'
;MRGRVIRLVAMVGVAFTVCTPAFVAAQVRKEERVEIAPVQAVIVEKKAAVAREAEVRIQLAAPMIINGALNGNGMVDQWTRQFRPILRVEYLFMRGICDPSKDTRLPIARAGLQALDEAAKKYVDWQKNQNMVVAGRLVERPAIPDTRQFIQEALAAAVKAQLSPSQYERYRAELDARSVEQKRVAILNLVAKLDRVLVLSPEQRDQISESLSSHWEDVSAQGFQSFNLDDQYLPMISDALVANFLNAAQKTIWIGIQKVTFGSNGIGIGMHMQDGPLDDEFADEVAKEAVKPGTEK
;
A
#
# COMPACT_ATOMS: atom_id res chain seq x y z
N MET A 1 60.06 41.04 13.10
CA MET A 1 59.85 39.65 13.58
C MET A 1 58.45 39.55 14.19
N ARG A 2 57.48 38.99 13.47
CA ARG A 2 56.10 38.76 13.96
C ARG A 2 55.83 37.25 13.88
N GLY A 3 55.79 36.59 15.04
CA GLY A 3 55.54 35.16 15.15
C GLY A 3 54.06 34.84 14.92
N ARG A 4 53.78 33.90 14.00
CA ARG A 4 52.44 33.31 13.82
C ARG A 4 52.31 32.12 14.76
N VAL A 5 51.31 32.17 15.64
CA VAL A 5 50.89 31.05 16.48
C VAL A 5 49.93 30.19 15.66
N ILE A 6 50.38 28.98 15.30
CA ILE A 6 49.55 27.95 14.67
C ILE A 6 48.77 27.24 15.79
N ARG A 7 47.45 27.42 15.84
CA ARG A 7 46.56 26.62 16.70
C ARG A 7 46.25 25.32 15.98
N LEU A 8 46.77 24.21 16.51
CA LEU A 8 46.33 22.86 16.19
C LEU A 8 44.93 22.66 16.79
N VAL A 9 43.93 22.43 15.94
CA VAL A 9 42.61 21.95 16.37
C VAL A 9 42.68 20.43 16.39
N ALA A 10 42.57 19.84 17.57
CA ALA A 10 42.44 18.40 17.73
C ALA A 10 41.07 17.97 17.19
N MET A 11 41.05 17.21 16.10
CA MET A 11 39.87 16.48 15.66
C MET A 11 39.58 15.37 16.67
N VAL A 12 38.56 15.59 17.49
CA VAL A 12 37.94 14.54 18.29
C VAL A 12 37.15 13.65 17.32
N GLY A 13 37.71 12.47 17.03
CA GLY A 13 37.03 11.42 16.27
C GLY A 13 35.83 10.91 17.07
N VAL A 14 34.63 11.35 16.68
CA VAL A 14 33.38 10.74 17.14
C VAL A 14 33.25 9.40 16.40
N ALA A 15 33.60 8.32 17.10
CA ALA A 15 33.27 6.97 16.65
C ALA A 15 31.74 6.83 16.69
N PHE A 16 31.10 6.98 15.53
CA PHE A 16 29.72 6.56 15.34
C PHE A 16 29.71 5.03 15.37
N THR A 17 29.41 4.46 16.53
CA THR A 17 29.03 3.06 16.66
C THR A 17 27.66 2.92 15.97
N VAL A 18 27.68 2.59 14.69
CA VAL A 18 26.47 2.22 13.95
C VAL A 18 25.97 0.92 14.58
N CYS A 19 24.95 1.05 15.44
CA CYS A 19 24.23 -0.08 15.98
C CYS A 19 23.43 -0.68 14.82
N THR A 20 24.06 -1.60 14.08
CA THR A 20 23.36 -2.41 13.08
C THR A 20 22.24 -3.18 13.79
N PRO A 21 20.97 -3.07 13.37
CA PRO A 21 19.91 -3.88 13.93
C PRO A 21 20.22 -5.35 13.65
N ALA A 22 20.62 -6.06 14.69
CA ALA A 22 20.90 -7.48 14.67
C ALA A 22 19.60 -8.28 14.69
N PHE A 23 18.74 -8.17 13.68
CA PHE A 23 17.59 -9.05 13.51
C PHE A 23 17.15 -9.03 12.04
N VAL A 24 17.65 -9.97 11.25
CA VAL A 24 16.93 -10.94 10.38
C VAL A 24 18.03 -11.68 9.63
N ALA A 25 18.72 -12.59 10.33
CA ALA A 25 19.39 -13.68 9.64
C ALA A 25 18.28 -14.58 9.13
N ALA A 26 17.93 -14.41 7.86
CA ALA A 26 17.03 -15.28 7.15
C ALA A 26 17.48 -16.73 7.36
N GLN A 27 16.58 -17.58 7.85
CA GLN A 27 16.71 -19.01 7.72
C GLN A 27 16.82 -19.32 6.22
N VAL A 28 18.05 -19.46 5.74
CA VAL A 28 18.33 -20.20 4.52
C VAL A 28 17.92 -21.64 4.84
N ARG A 29 16.67 -21.94 4.53
CA ARG A 29 16.11 -23.28 4.56
C ARG A 29 16.95 -24.08 3.57
N LYS A 30 17.82 -24.94 4.09
CA LYS A 30 18.59 -25.91 3.32
C LYS A 30 17.59 -26.63 2.41
N GLU A 31 17.70 -26.45 1.09
CA GLU A 31 16.92 -27.22 0.12
C GLU A 31 17.37 -28.68 0.23
N GLU A 32 16.72 -29.42 1.10
CA GLU A 32 16.74 -30.87 1.09
C GLU A 32 15.97 -31.29 -0.16
N ARG A 33 16.73 -31.70 -1.20
CA ARG A 33 16.16 -32.40 -2.35
C ARG A 33 15.46 -33.66 -1.82
N VAL A 34 14.16 -33.57 -1.64
CA VAL A 34 13.30 -34.73 -1.43
C VAL A 34 13.33 -35.52 -2.73
N GLU A 35 14.06 -36.62 -2.71
CA GLU A 35 13.99 -37.64 -3.75
C GLU A 35 12.57 -38.24 -3.72
N ILE A 36 11.74 -37.84 -4.68
CA ILE A 36 10.36 -38.30 -4.78
C ILE A 36 10.41 -39.77 -5.21
N ALA A 37 10.26 -40.66 -4.23
CA ALA A 37 10.09 -42.08 -4.49
C ALA A 37 8.85 -42.29 -5.40
N PRO A 38 8.89 -43.27 -6.32
CA PRO A 38 7.79 -43.54 -7.23
C PRO A 38 6.52 -43.86 -6.44
N VAL A 39 5.46 -43.12 -6.76
CA VAL A 39 4.11 -43.30 -6.19
C VAL A 39 3.64 -44.72 -6.50
N GLN A 40 3.63 -45.59 -5.49
CA GLN A 40 2.93 -46.86 -5.59
C GLN A 40 1.43 -46.57 -5.68
N ALA A 41 0.81 -47.04 -6.76
CA ALA A 41 -0.63 -46.97 -6.96
C ALA A 41 -1.32 -47.82 -5.88
N VAL A 42 -1.83 -47.15 -4.84
CA VAL A 42 -2.73 -47.77 -3.87
C VAL A 42 -4.09 -47.90 -4.53
N ILE A 43 -4.44 -49.13 -4.90
CA ILE A 43 -5.79 -49.51 -5.31
C ILE A 43 -6.66 -49.41 -4.04
N VAL A 44 -7.41 -48.32 -3.91
CA VAL A 44 -8.40 -48.14 -2.85
C VAL A 44 -9.68 -48.84 -3.29
N GLU A 45 -10.03 -49.93 -2.60
CA GLU A 45 -11.34 -50.55 -2.72
C GLU A 45 -12.45 -49.55 -2.35
N LYS A 46 -13.38 -49.36 -3.28
CA LYS A 46 -14.61 -48.58 -3.08
C LYS A 46 -15.46 -49.23 -2.00
N LYS A 47 -15.39 -48.71 -0.78
CA LYS A 47 -16.41 -48.92 0.24
C LYS A 47 -17.55 -47.93 0.00
N ALA A 48 -18.72 -48.46 -0.38
CA ALA A 48 -19.94 -47.70 -0.57
C ALA A 48 -20.34 -47.01 0.74
N ALA A 49 -20.20 -45.68 0.78
CA ALA A 49 -20.72 -44.84 1.84
C ALA A 49 -22.11 -44.34 1.45
N VAL A 50 -23.08 -44.70 2.28
CA VAL A 50 -24.48 -44.29 2.22
C VAL A 50 -24.56 -42.76 2.26
N ALA A 51 -25.12 -42.18 1.20
CA ALA A 51 -25.45 -40.78 1.11
C ALA A 51 -26.51 -40.43 2.17
N ARG A 52 -26.12 -39.66 3.18
CA ARG A 52 -27.04 -38.82 3.95
C ARG A 52 -26.96 -37.42 3.35
N GLU A 53 -27.97 -37.07 2.56
CA GLU A 53 -28.29 -35.68 2.21
C GLU A 53 -28.54 -34.92 3.52
N ALA A 54 -27.52 -34.20 3.99
CA ALA A 54 -27.71 -33.10 4.90
C ALA A 54 -27.97 -31.87 4.03
N GLU A 55 -29.24 -31.46 4.00
CA GLU A 55 -29.70 -30.22 3.38
C GLU A 55 -29.03 -29.05 4.14
N VAL A 56 -27.81 -28.66 3.72
CA VAL A 56 -27.14 -27.46 4.22
C VAL A 56 -27.89 -26.28 3.62
N ARG A 57 -28.92 -25.85 4.33
CA ARG A 57 -29.62 -24.60 4.10
C ARG A 57 -28.64 -23.47 4.41
N ILE A 58 -27.85 -23.07 3.42
CA ILE A 58 -27.04 -21.86 3.47
C ILE A 58 -28.04 -20.71 3.58
N GLN A 59 -28.34 -20.28 4.81
CA GLN A 59 -28.98 -19.01 5.04
C GLN A 59 -27.98 -17.93 4.62
N LEU A 60 -28.10 -17.50 3.38
CA LEU A 60 -27.50 -16.25 2.91
C LEU A 60 -28.04 -15.15 3.82
N ALA A 61 -27.24 -14.74 4.80
CA ALA A 61 -27.54 -13.61 5.63
C ALA A 61 -27.73 -12.40 4.70
N ALA A 62 -28.92 -11.81 4.73
CA ALA A 62 -29.19 -10.60 3.96
C ALA A 62 -28.14 -9.54 4.31
N PRO A 63 -27.57 -8.82 3.32
CA PRO A 63 -26.61 -7.76 3.62
C PRO A 63 -27.28 -6.74 4.54
N MET A 64 -26.75 -6.57 5.74
CA MET A 64 -27.18 -5.48 6.62
C MET A 64 -26.76 -4.18 5.95
N ILE A 65 -27.73 -3.54 5.30
CA ILE A 65 -27.63 -2.13 4.94
C ILE A 65 -27.65 -1.38 6.27
N ILE A 66 -26.47 -0.93 6.73
CA ILE A 66 -26.36 0.02 7.82
C ILE A 66 -27.04 1.30 7.31
N ASN A 67 -28.32 1.45 7.59
CA ASN A 67 -29.11 2.64 7.34
C ASN A 67 -28.65 3.75 8.32
N GLY A 68 -27.43 4.24 8.13
CA GLY A 68 -27.04 5.55 8.60
C GLY A 68 -27.89 6.58 7.86
N ALA A 69 -28.49 7.52 8.60
CA ALA A 69 -29.43 8.52 8.13
C ALA A 69 -29.13 9.05 6.72
N LEU A 70 -30.15 9.00 5.84
CA LEU A 70 -30.16 9.43 4.43
C LEU A 70 -30.03 10.97 4.25
N ASN A 71 -29.16 11.61 5.04
CA ASN A 71 -28.62 12.95 4.76
C ASN A 71 -27.24 12.87 4.07
N GLY A 72 -26.80 11.67 3.69
CA GLY A 72 -25.47 11.37 3.17
C GLY A 72 -25.24 11.89 1.75
N ASN A 73 -24.16 12.64 1.57
CA ASN A 73 -23.62 13.00 0.26
C ASN A 73 -23.28 11.70 -0.50
N GLY A 74 -24.12 11.26 -1.44
CA GLY A 74 -23.98 9.96 -2.13
C GLY A 74 -22.61 9.71 -2.79
N MET A 75 -21.84 10.77 -3.06
CA MET A 75 -20.44 10.66 -3.48
C MET A 75 -19.54 10.08 -2.38
N VAL A 76 -19.71 10.49 -1.12
CA VAL A 76 -18.94 9.95 0.01
C VAL A 76 -19.19 8.46 0.15
N ASP A 77 -20.45 8.02 0.10
CA ASP A 77 -20.78 6.58 0.19
C ASP A 77 -20.22 5.75 -0.96
N GLN A 78 -20.14 6.33 -2.16
CA GLN A 78 -19.45 5.73 -3.30
C GLN A 78 -17.96 5.54 -3.00
N TRP A 79 -17.26 6.60 -2.57
CA TRP A 79 -15.82 6.54 -2.28
C TRP A 79 -15.50 5.67 -1.06
N THR A 80 -16.34 5.68 -0.02
CA THR A 80 -16.21 4.78 1.14
C THR A 80 -16.25 3.31 0.70
N ARG A 81 -17.15 2.94 -0.22
CA ARG A 81 -17.19 1.58 -0.79
C ARG A 81 -15.92 1.26 -1.59
N GLN A 82 -15.46 2.21 -2.39
CA GLN A 82 -14.25 2.05 -3.21
C GLN A 82 -12.97 1.92 -2.37
N PHE A 83 -12.89 2.61 -1.22
CA PHE A 83 -11.72 2.60 -0.35
C PHE A 83 -11.73 1.48 0.70
N ARG A 84 -12.87 0.81 0.91
CA ARG A 84 -13.00 -0.30 1.87
C ARG A 84 -11.95 -1.41 1.69
N PRO A 85 -11.59 -1.85 0.47
CA PRO A 85 -10.52 -2.84 0.29
C PRO A 85 -9.16 -2.38 0.82
N ILE A 86 -8.87 -1.07 0.79
CA ILE A 86 -7.63 -0.52 1.34
C ILE A 86 -7.63 -0.72 2.85
N LEU A 87 -8.68 -0.27 3.55
CA LEU A 87 -8.80 -0.47 5.00
C LEU A 87 -8.67 -1.94 5.38
N ARG A 88 -9.32 -2.84 4.62
CA ARG A 88 -9.26 -4.27 4.86
C ARG A 88 -7.83 -4.81 4.84
N VAL A 89 -7.05 -4.50 3.81
CA VAL A 89 -5.66 -4.96 3.68
C VAL A 89 -4.80 -4.41 4.81
N GLU A 90 -4.92 -3.11 5.12
CA GLU A 90 -4.12 -2.48 6.17
C GLU A 90 -4.47 -3.01 7.57
N TYR A 91 -5.75 -3.29 7.83
CA TYR A 91 -6.19 -3.89 9.08
C TYR A 91 -5.71 -5.34 9.24
N LEU A 92 -5.77 -6.16 8.17
CA LEU A 92 -5.25 -7.53 8.18
C LEU A 92 -3.73 -7.56 8.36
N PHE A 93 -3.02 -6.64 7.72
CA PHE A 93 -1.59 -6.45 7.91
C PHE A 93 -1.25 -6.16 9.37
N MET A 94 -1.95 -5.20 9.99
CA MET A 94 -1.82 -4.90 11.42
C MET A 94 -2.11 -6.13 12.29
N ARG A 95 -3.19 -6.89 12.00
CA ARG A 95 -3.52 -8.13 12.74
C ARG A 95 -2.40 -9.15 12.68
N GLY A 96 -1.82 -9.37 11.49
CA GLY A 96 -0.74 -10.34 11.31
C GLY A 96 0.54 -9.99 12.08
N ILE A 97 0.86 -8.70 12.23
CA ILE A 97 2.08 -8.24 12.91
C ILE A 97 1.91 -8.14 14.41
N CYS A 98 0.78 -7.55 14.84
CA CYS A 98 0.54 -7.24 16.25
C CYS A 98 -0.07 -8.40 17.03
N ASP A 99 -0.84 -9.27 16.35
CA ASP A 99 -1.74 -10.26 16.93
C ASP A 99 -2.54 -9.72 18.15
N PRO A 100 -3.33 -8.65 17.96
CA PRO A 100 -4.10 -8.06 19.06
C PRO A 100 -5.17 -9.04 19.58
N SER A 101 -5.61 -8.90 20.83
CA SER A 101 -6.76 -9.66 21.35
C SER A 101 -8.08 -9.19 20.74
N LYS A 102 -9.15 -9.98 20.83
CA LYS A 102 -10.48 -9.59 20.31
C LYS A 102 -10.98 -8.26 20.90
N ASP A 103 -10.78 -8.06 22.20
CA ASP A 103 -11.25 -6.85 22.89
C ASP A 103 -10.48 -5.59 22.46
N THR A 104 -9.20 -5.73 22.10
CA THR A 104 -8.36 -4.61 21.63
C THR A 104 -8.48 -4.36 20.13
N ARG A 105 -8.91 -5.38 19.35
CA ARG A 105 -9.16 -5.27 17.90
C ARG A 105 -10.30 -4.33 17.56
N LEU A 106 -11.37 -4.36 18.35
CA LEU A 106 -12.59 -3.60 18.08
C LEU A 106 -12.40 -2.07 18.09
N PRO A 107 -11.76 -1.45 19.10
CA PRO A 107 -11.50 -0.01 19.05
C PRO A 107 -10.59 0.39 17.88
N ILE A 108 -9.63 -0.47 17.49
CA ILE A 108 -8.77 -0.23 16.33
C ILE A 108 -9.58 -0.30 15.03
N ALA A 109 -10.48 -1.29 14.90
CA ALA A 109 -11.37 -1.44 13.75
C ALA A 109 -12.29 -0.21 13.58
N ARG A 110 -12.86 0.29 14.69
CA ARG A 110 -13.68 1.52 14.71
C ARG A 110 -12.89 2.74 14.24
N ALA A 111 -11.65 2.91 14.73
CA ALA A 111 -10.77 3.98 14.29
C ALA A 111 -10.46 3.89 12.78
N GLY A 112 -10.22 2.69 12.26
CA GLY A 112 -10.03 2.45 10.83
C GLY A 112 -11.26 2.81 9.98
N LEU A 113 -12.47 2.47 10.44
CA LEU A 113 -13.72 2.84 9.75
C LEU A 113 -14.00 4.34 9.77
N GLN A 114 -13.69 5.03 10.88
CA GLN A 114 -13.76 6.48 10.95
C GLN A 114 -12.77 7.13 9.97
N ALA A 115 -11.53 6.64 9.93
CA ALA A 115 -10.52 7.12 9.00
C ALA A 115 -10.90 6.89 7.53
N LEU A 116 -11.56 5.78 7.23
CA LEU A 116 -12.09 5.49 5.89
C LEU A 116 -13.14 6.53 5.45
N ASP A 117 -14.10 6.83 6.32
CA ASP A 117 -15.14 7.83 6.06
C ASP A 117 -14.54 9.25 5.90
N GLU A 118 -13.59 9.61 6.77
CA GLU A 118 -12.86 10.88 6.66
C GLU A 118 -12.02 10.97 5.37
N ALA A 119 -11.36 9.88 4.96
CA ALA A 119 -10.63 9.83 3.70
C ALA A 119 -11.56 10.01 2.50
N ALA A 120 -12.74 9.38 2.51
CA ALA A 120 -13.75 9.55 1.48
C ALA A 120 -14.24 11.00 1.40
N LYS A 121 -14.51 11.64 2.54
CA LYS A 121 -14.89 13.06 2.60
C LYS A 121 -13.79 13.96 2.04
N LYS A 122 -12.54 13.78 2.48
CA LYS A 122 -11.39 14.54 1.97
C LYS A 122 -11.22 14.39 0.47
N TYR A 123 -11.41 13.18 -0.05
CA TYR A 123 -11.32 12.93 -1.48
C TYR A 123 -12.43 13.63 -2.27
N VAL A 124 -13.67 13.59 -1.76
CA VAL A 124 -14.81 14.31 -2.36
C VAL A 124 -14.57 15.82 -2.35
N ASP A 125 -14.05 16.37 -1.26
CA ASP A 125 -13.76 17.80 -1.17
C ASP A 125 -12.61 18.20 -2.09
N TRP A 126 -11.56 17.37 -2.18
CA TRP A 126 -10.53 17.55 -3.17
C TRP A 126 -11.10 17.54 -4.60
N GLN A 127 -11.98 16.59 -4.94
CA GLN A 127 -12.61 16.48 -6.26
C GLN A 127 -13.42 17.73 -6.62
N LYS A 128 -14.16 18.31 -5.66
CA LYS A 128 -14.90 19.57 -5.86
C LYS A 128 -13.97 20.75 -6.15
N ASN A 129 -12.80 20.77 -5.52
CA ASN A 129 -11.87 21.89 -5.60
C ASN A 129 -10.90 21.84 -6.78
N GLN A 130 -10.85 20.74 -7.55
CA GLN A 130 -9.86 20.58 -8.63
C GLN A 130 -9.99 21.57 -9.79
N ASN A 131 -11.20 22.01 -10.09
CA ASN A 131 -11.48 22.87 -11.23
C ASN A 131 -11.81 24.30 -10.79
N MET A 132 -11.29 24.72 -9.63
CA MET A 132 -11.53 26.07 -9.13
C MET A 132 -10.78 27.11 -9.98
N VAL A 133 -11.58 28.01 -10.57
CA VAL A 133 -11.10 29.23 -11.22
C VAL A 133 -11.31 30.38 -10.26
N VAL A 134 -10.23 31.01 -9.81
CA VAL A 134 -10.28 32.18 -8.92
C VAL A 134 -9.83 33.39 -9.71
N ALA A 135 -10.71 34.40 -9.84
CA ALA A 135 -10.47 35.62 -10.60
C ALA A 135 -10.03 35.37 -12.07
N GLY A 136 -10.65 34.39 -12.73
CA GLY A 136 -10.36 34.04 -14.13
C GLY A 136 -9.03 33.30 -14.33
N ARG A 137 -8.33 32.92 -13.26
CA ARG A 137 -7.12 32.09 -13.31
C ARG A 137 -7.41 30.70 -12.77
N LEU A 138 -6.93 29.68 -13.49
CA LEU A 138 -6.93 28.31 -13.01
C LEU A 138 -5.97 28.25 -11.81
N VAL A 139 -6.48 27.86 -10.64
CA VAL A 139 -5.66 27.67 -9.46
C VAL A 139 -4.85 26.39 -9.64
N GLU A 140 -3.61 26.39 -9.12
CA GLU A 140 -2.79 25.18 -9.08
C GLU A 140 -3.57 24.06 -8.38
N ARG A 141 -3.66 22.92 -9.04
CA ARG A 141 -4.47 21.81 -8.56
C ARG A 141 -3.81 21.22 -7.30
N PRO A 142 -4.54 21.10 -6.18
CA PRO A 142 -3.97 20.46 -4.99
C PRO A 142 -3.62 19.01 -5.29
N ALA A 143 -2.56 18.52 -4.63
CA ALA A 143 -2.17 17.12 -4.68
C ALA A 143 -3.34 16.21 -4.27
N ILE A 144 -3.40 15.03 -4.88
CA ILE A 144 -4.40 14.01 -4.55
C ILE A 144 -4.17 13.57 -3.10
N PRO A 145 -5.22 13.50 -2.25
CA PRO A 145 -5.08 12.93 -0.92
C PRO A 145 -4.66 11.45 -1.00
N ASP A 146 -3.64 11.06 -0.25
CA ASP A 146 -3.27 9.65 -0.11
C ASP A 146 -4.21 8.94 0.87
N THR A 147 -5.23 8.28 0.31
CA THR A 147 -6.19 7.51 1.10
C THR A 147 -5.53 6.40 1.91
N ARG A 148 -4.54 5.69 1.34
CA ARG A 148 -3.91 4.56 2.05
C ARG A 148 -3.09 5.08 3.21
N GLN A 149 -2.25 6.09 2.99
CA GLN A 149 -1.45 6.70 4.03
C GLN A 149 -2.35 7.23 5.16
N PHE A 150 -3.44 7.91 4.82
CA PHE A 150 -4.38 8.42 5.81
C PHE A 150 -4.97 7.32 6.70
N ILE A 151 -5.38 6.20 6.10
CA ILE A 151 -5.88 5.03 6.84
C ILE A 151 -4.76 4.39 7.68
N GLN A 152 -3.55 4.26 7.14
CA GLN A 152 -2.40 3.69 7.83
C GLN A 152 -2.00 4.50 9.07
N GLU A 153 -1.97 5.83 8.96
CA GLU A 153 -1.66 6.75 10.05
C GLU A 153 -2.70 6.64 11.18
N ALA A 154 -3.99 6.59 10.82
CA ALA A 154 -5.06 6.41 11.79
C ALA A 154 -4.98 5.05 12.51
N LEU A 155 -4.70 3.98 11.76
CA LEU A 155 -4.46 2.66 12.36
C LEU A 155 -3.22 2.66 13.25
N ALA A 156 -2.12 3.31 12.86
CA ALA A 156 -0.92 3.42 13.68
C ALA A 156 -1.18 4.18 14.97
N ALA A 157 -1.94 5.27 14.92
CA ALA A 157 -2.37 6.00 16.11
C ALA A 157 -3.23 5.14 17.04
N ALA A 158 -4.19 4.38 16.48
CA ALA A 158 -5.03 3.47 17.26
C ALA A 158 -4.22 2.32 17.87
N VAL A 159 -3.29 1.72 17.12
CA VAL A 159 -2.37 0.68 17.62
C VAL A 159 -1.53 1.22 18.77
N LYS A 160 -0.96 2.42 18.64
CA LYS A 160 -0.18 3.07 19.69
C LYS A 160 -0.98 3.29 20.97
N ALA A 161 -2.26 3.63 20.83
CA ALA A 161 -3.14 3.90 21.96
C ALA A 161 -3.66 2.63 22.66
N GLN A 162 -3.84 1.55 21.91
CA GLN A 162 -4.54 0.34 22.40
C GLN A 162 -3.61 -0.83 22.71
N LEU A 163 -2.41 -0.89 22.11
CA LEU A 163 -1.50 -2.02 22.23
C LEU A 163 -0.25 -1.68 23.06
N SER A 164 0.54 -2.70 23.37
CA SER A 164 1.79 -2.50 24.09
C SER A 164 2.81 -1.71 23.23
N PRO A 165 3.77 -1.01 23.85
CA PRO A 165 4.83 -0.34 23.12
C PRO A 165 5.61 -1.27 22.18
N SER A 166 5.85 -2.52 22.59
CA SER A 166 6.56 -3.49 21.74
C SER A 166 5.75 -3.93 20.52
N GLN A 167 4.42 -4.05 20.63
CA GLN A 167 3.55 -4.31 19.48
C GLN A 167 3.54 -3.13 18.52
N TYR A 168 3.42 -1.90 19.05
CA TYR A 168 3.46 -0.70 18.24
C TYR A 168 4.79 -0.52 17.49
N GLU A 169 5.95 -0.72 18.15
CA GLU A 169 7.25 -0.60 17.49
C GLU A 169 7.45 -1.65 16.40
N ARG A 170 6.96 -2.89 16.59
CA ARG A 170 6.95 -3.91 15.51
C ARG A 170 6.11 -3.46 14.32
N TYR A 171 4.90 -2.96 14.59
CA TYR A 171 4.02 -2.46 13.53
C TYR A 171 4.64 -1.32 12.75
N ARG A 172 5.23 -0.35 13.45
CA ARG A 172 5.94 0.78 12.84
C ARG A 172 7.12 0.31 11.99
N ALA A 173 7.97 -0.58 12.51
CA ALA A 173 9.12 -1.09 11.77
C ALA A 173 8.70 -1.80 10.46
N GLU A 174 7.60 -2.55 10.50
CA GLU A 174 7.04 -3.20 9.31
C GLU A 174 6.42 -2.21 8.31
N LEU A 175 5.77 -1.14 8.78
CA LEU A 175 5.31 -0.05 7.90
C LEU A 175 6.49 0.63 7.20
N ASP A 176 7.56 0.92 7.93
CA ASP A 176 8.78 1.52 7.40
C ASP A 176 9.47 0.57 6.39
N ALA A 177 9.58 -0.73 6.71
CA ALA A 177 10.12 -1.72 5.79
C ALA A 177 9.28 -1.83 4.50
N ARG A 178 7.95 -1.81 4.64
CA ARG A 178 7.02 -1.88 3.50
C ARG A 178 7.12 -0.63 2.62
N SER A 179 7.32 0.56 3.16
CA SER A 179 7.48 1.78 2.35
C SER A 179 8.78 1.78 1.55
N VAL A 180 9.89 1.33 2.17
CA VAL A 180 11.18 1.14 1.50
C VAL A 180 11.06 0.13 0.36
N GLU A 181 10.42 -1.02 0.61
CA GLU A 181 10.24 -2.06 -0.39
C GLU A 181 9.32 -1.63 -1.52
N GLN A 182 8.23 -0.91 -1.23
CA GLN A 182 7.33 -0.36 -2.25
C GLN A 182 8.08 0.60 -3.19
N LYS A 183 8.89 1.51 -2.64
CA LYS A 183 9.75 2.39 -3.43
C LYS A 183 10.68 1.57 -4.33
N ARG A 184 11.38 0.58 -3.76
CA ARG A 184 12.31 -0.28 -4.51
C ARG A 184 11.64 -0.99 -5.67
N VAL A 185 10.50 -1.64 -5.42
CA VAL A 185 9.73 -2.37 -6.44
C VAL A 185 9.21 -1.44 -7.53
N ALA A 186 8.72 -0.25 -7.15
CA ALA A 186 8.23 0.73 -8.11
C ALA A 186 9.34 1.24 -9.05
N ILE A 187 10.54 1.51 -8.51
CA ILE A 187 11.72 1.87 -9.32
C ILE A 187 12.10 0.73 -10.26
N LEU A 188 12.16 -0.52 -9.76
CA LEU A 188 12.51 -1.68 -10.58
C LEU A 188 11.50 -1.90 -11.73
N ASN A 189 10.21 -1.79 -11.44
CA ASN A 189 9.16 -1.92 -12.45
C ASN A 189 9.28 -0.83 -13.51
N LEU A 190 9.56 0.42 -13.09
CA LEU A 190 9.77 1.51 -14.03
C LEU A 190 11.00 1.29 -14.91
N VAL A 191 12.14 0.91 -14.32
CA VAL A 191 13.37 0.65 -15.07
C VAL A 191 13.20 -0.51 -16.03
N ALA A 192 12.53 -1.59 -15.63
CA ALA A 192 12.20 -2.69 -16.53
C ALA A 192 11.32 -2.24 -17.71
N LYS A 193 10.39 -1.30 -17.48
CA LYS A 193 9.56 -0.73 -18.54
C LYS A 193 10.38 0.15 -19.49
N LEU A 194 11.26 0.99 -18.96
CA LEU A 194 12.19 1.80 -19.75
C LEU A 194 13.11 0.91 -20.59
N ASP A 195 13.63 -0.18 -20.02
CA ASP A 195 14.48 -1.16 -20.69
C ASP A 195 13.81 -1.81 -21.89
N ARG A 196 12.53 -2.18 -21.77
CA ARG A 196 11.76 -2.73 -22.89
C ARG A 196 11.65 -1.78 -24.09
N VAL A 197 11.55 -0.47 -23.83
CA VAL A 197 11.35 0.53 -24.89
C VAL A 197 12.68 1.07 -25.43
N LEU A 198 13.69 1.23 -24.57
CA LEU A 198 14.96 1.88 -24.90
C LEU A 198 16.12 0.90 -25.08
N VAL A 199 15.94 -0.37 -24.74
CA VAL A 199 16.98 -1.42 -24.76
C VAL A 199 18.21 -0.94 -23.99
N LEU A 200 18.08 -0.83 -22.67
CA LEU A 200 19.11 -0.24 -21.82
C LEU A 200 20.26 -1.23 -21.60
N SER A 201 21.48 -0.71 -21.44
CA SER A 201 22.59 -1.50 -20.94
C SER A 201 22.44 -1.76 -19.43
N PRO A 202 23.14 -2.77 -18.86
CA PRO A 202 23.20 -2.96 -17.41
C PRO A 202 23.58 -1.68 -16.66
N GLU A 203 24.62 -0.97 -17.12
CA GLU A 203 25.13 0.24 -16.49
C GLU A 203 24.09 1.38 -16.53
N GLN A 204 23.34 1.51 -17.63
CA GLN A 204 22.27 2.49 -17.74
C GLN A 204 21.12 2.19 -16.78
N ARG A 205 20.74 0.91 -16.63
CA ARG A 205 19.71 0.51 -15.66
C ARG A 205 20.11 0.86 -14.23
N ASP A 206 21.37 0.63 -13.86
CA ASP A 206 21.88 0.95 -12.52
C ASP A 206 21.89 2.46 -12.28
N GLN A 207 22.40 3.24 -13.23
CA GLN A 207 22.44 4.71 -13.14
C GLN A 207 21.06 5.35 -13.05
N ILE A 208 20.11 4.88 -13.87
CA ILE A 208 18.73 5.35 -13.83
C ILE A 208 18.06 4.95 -12.51
N SER A 209 18.30 3.73 -12.02
CA SER A 209 17.78 3.27 -10.72
C SER A 209 18.28 4.15 -9.57
N GLU A 210 19.57 4.48 -9.55
CA GLU A 210 20.17 5.36 -8.54
C GLU A 210 19.63 6.80 -8.65
N SER A 211 19.50 7.34 -9.87
CA SER A 211 18.93 8.66 -10.10
C SER A 211 17.48 8.77 -9.63
N LEU A 212 16.64 7.78 -9.96
CA LEU A 212 15.25 7.70 -9.51
C LEU A 212 15.16 7.53 -7.99
N SER A 213 16.04 6.73 -7.38
CA SER A 213 16.03 6.52 -5.93
C SER A 213 16.41 7.77 -5.15
N SER A 214 17.40 8.54 -5.64
CA SER A 214 17.87 9.77 -5.01
C SER A 214 16.91 10.96 -5.15
N HIS A 215 16.06 10.96 -6.17
CA HIS A 215 15.07 12.01 -6.44
C HIS A 215 13.63 11.51 -6.23
N TRP A 216 13.48 10.47 -5.42
CA TRP A 216 12.16 9.93 -5.13
C TRP A 216 11.38 10.88 -4.24
N GLU A 217 10.28 11.39 -4.77
CA GLU A 217 9.29 12.15 -4.02
C GLU A 217 8.10 11.23 -3.67
N ASP A 218 7.59 11.31 -2.44
CA ASP A 218 6.52 10.42 -1.95
C ASP A 218 5.26 10.47 -2.83
N VAL A 219 4.96 11.64 -3.41
CA VAL A 219 3.82 11.84 -4.33
C VAL A 219 3.94 10.97 -5.60
N SER A 220 5.17 10.62 -6.01
CA SER A 220 5.40 9.77 -7.18
C SER A 220 4.98 8.31 -6.95
N ALA A 221 4.99 7.83 -5.70
CA ALA A 221 4.70 6.44 -5.36
C ALA A 221 3.27 6.02 -5.76
N GLN A 222 2.29 6.93 -5.68
CA GLN A 222 0.91 6.64 -6.09
C GLN A 222 0.78 6.42 -7.59
N GLY A 223 1.41 7.27 -8.41
CA GLY A 223 1.37 7.15 -9.87
C GLY A 223 1.95 5.81 -10.33
N PHE A 224 2.96 5.32 -9.64
CA PHE A 224 3.64 4.08 -9.98
C PHE A 224 2.86 2.81 -9.63
N GLN A 225 1.93 2.86 -8.67
CA GLN A 225 1.02 1.74 -8.42
C GLN A 225 0.11 1.44 -9.64
N SER A 226 -0.14 2.46 -10.48
CA SER A 226 -0.95 2.32 -11.70
C SER A 226 -0.21 1.59 -12.84
N PHE A 227 1.10 1.34 -12.71
CA PHE A 227 1.86 0.65 -13.78
C PHE A 227 1.46 -0.79 -14.03
N ASN A 228 0.84 -1.44 -13.06
CA ASN A 228 0.37 -2.82 -13.23
C ASN A 228 -0.80 -2.92 -14.22
N LEU A 229 -1.37 -1.79 -14.65
CA LEU A 229 -2.63 -1.77 -15.41
C LEU A 229 -2.42 -1.55 -16.91
N ASP A 230 -1.32 -0.93 -17.33
CA ASP A 230 -1.07 -0.72 -18.76
C ASP A 230 0.42 -0.63 -19.10
N ASP A 231 0.89 -1.55 -19.93
CA ASP A 231 2.26 -1.58 -20.46
C ASP A 231 2.50 -0.47 -21.51
N GLN A 232 1.45 0.14 -22.07
CA GLN A 232 1.57 1.06 -23.21
C GLN A 232 2.07 2.47 -22.85
N TYR A 233 1.87 2.91 -21.61
CA TYR A 233 2.11 4.31 -21.24
C TYR A 233 3.27 4.47 -20.26
N LEU A 234 4.18 5.41 -20.54
CA LEU A 234 5.17 5.83 -19.56
C LEU A 234 4.60 6.96 -18.69
N PRO A 235 4.92 6.96 -17.39
CA PRO A 235 4.58 8.10 -16.52
C PRO A 235 5.31 9.36 -17.02
N MET A 236 4.82 10.52 -16.63
CA MET A 236 5.60 11.75 -16.75
C MET A 236 6.76 11.70 -15.75
N ILE A 237 7.97 11.44 -16.27
CA ILE A 237 9.23 11.50 -15.52
C ILE A 237 10.04 12.67 -16.05
N SER A 238 10.69 13.39 -15.13
CA SER A 238 11.63 14.45 -15.50
C SER A 238 12.75 13.91 -16.37
N ASP A 239 12.99 14.56 -17.51
CA ASP A 239 14.05 14.16 -18.44
C ASP A 239 15.43 14.13 -17.77
N ALA A 240 15.67 14.95 -16.74
CA ALA A 240 16.93 14.99 -16.01
C ALA A 240 17.27 13.67 -15.29
N LEU A 241 16.25 12.86 -14.95
CA LEU A 241 16.42 11.59 -14.24
C LEU A 241 16.74 10.41 -15.17
N VAL A 242 16.49 10.56 -16.47
CA VAL A 242 16.63 9.46 -17.44
C VAL A 242 17.54 9.84 -18.59
N ALA A 243 17.27 10.96 -19.27
CA ALA A 243 17.92 11.33 -20.52
C ALA A 243 19.43 11.52 -20.39
N ASN A 244 19.93 11.91 -19.22
CA ASN A 244 21.38 12.07 -18.98
C ASN A 244 22.17 10.77 -19.13
N PHE A 245 21.53 9.61 -18.95
CA PHE A 245 22.15 8.30 -19.02
C PHE A 245 21.93 7.59 -20.36
N LEU A 246 21.16 8.22 -21.27
CA LEU A 246 20.83 7.65 -22.58
C LEU A 246 21.84 8.06 -23.65
N ASN A 247 22.10 7.16 -24.59
CA ASN A 247 22.85 7.48 -25.81
C ASN A 247 22.00 8.30 -26.79
N ALA A 248 22.60 8.77 -27.89
CA ALA A 248 21.91 9.64 -28.86
C ALA A 248 20.66 8.98 -29.47
N ALA A 249 20.73 7.70 -29.86
CA ALA A 249 19.60 7.00 -30.45
C ALA A 249 18.44 6.80 -29.45
N GLN A 250 18.78 6.39 -28.21
CA GLN A 250 17.81 6.24 -27.13
C GLN A 250 17.14 7.57 -26.75
N LYS A 251 17.88 8.69 -26.78
CA LYS A 251 17.31 10.04 -26.55
C LYS A 251 16.27 10.39 -27.61
N THR A 252 16.52 10.07 -28.88
CA THR A 252 15.54 10.28 -29.95
C THR A 252 14.25 9.50 -29.69
N ILE A 253 14.36 8.23 -29.28
CA ILE A 253 13.20 7.41 -28.89
C ILE A 253 12.51 8.04 -27.68
N TRP A 254 13.25 8.37 -26.63
CA TRP A 254 12.72 8.95 -25.38
C TRP A 254 11.90 10.22 -25.57
N ILE A 255 12.32 11.11 -26.49
CA ILE A 255 11.58 12.33 -26.83
C ILE A 255 10.28 12.00 -27.57
N GLY A 256 10.28 10.94 -28.39
CA GLY A 256 9.12 10.49 -29.15
C GLY A 256 8.10 9.67 -28.35
N ILE A 257 8.46 9.14 -27.18
CA ILE A 257 7.53 8.36 -26.35
C ILE A 257 6.49 9.28 -25.73
N GLN A 258 5.22 8.88 -25.84
CA GLN A 258 4.14 9.52 -25.11
C GLN A 258 4.28 9.25 -23.60
N LYS A 259 4.58 10.32 -22.86
CA LYS A 259 4.59 10.33 -21.40
C LYS A 259 3.26 10.88 -20.93
N VAL A 260 2.56 10.16 -20.06
CA VAL A 260 1.27 10.59 -19.54
C VAL A 260 1.39 10.97 -18.08
N THR A 261 0.80 12.10 -17.72
CA THR A 261 0.52 12.40 -16.32
C THR A 261 -0.64 11.52 -15.92
N PHE A 262 -0.36 10.46 -15.17
CA PHE A 262 -1.39 9.70 -14.49
C PHE A 262 -1.96 10.56 -13.36
N GLY A 263 -2.86 11.47 -13.71
CA GLY A 263 -3.77 12.03 -12.72
C GLY A 263 -4.68 10.90 -12.26
N SER A 264 -4.72 10.59 -10.96
CA SER A 264 -5.51 9.47 -10.43
C SER A 264 -7.03 9.60 -10.66
N ASN A 265 -7.49 10.68 -11.31
CA ASN A 265 -8.88 10.87 -11.73
C ASN A 265 -9.34 9.95 -12.86
N GLY A 266 -8.44 9.48 -13.72
CA GLY A 266 -8.82 8.84 -14.98
C GLY A 266 -8.99 7.33 -14.91
N ILE A 267 -8.33 6.71 -13.92
CA ILE A 267 -8.36 5.26 -13.78
C ILE A 267 -9.38 4.93 -12.69
N GLY A 268 -10.65 5.18 -13.04
CA GLY A 268 -11.79 4.46 -12.50
C GLY A 268 -11.75 3.00 -12.92
N ILE A 269 -10.60 2.33 -12.82
CA ILE A 269 -10.55 0.87 -12.81
C ILE A 269 -11.16 0.52 -11.47
N GLY A 270 -12.49 0.42 -11.42
CA GLY A 270 -13.15 -0.81 -11.82
C GLY A 270 -12.48 -2.09 -11.34
N MET A 271 -11.64 -2.04 -10.32
CA MET A 271 -11.47 -3.12 -9.37
C MET A 271 -12.82 -3.20 -8.65
N HIS A 272 -13.83 -3.68 -9.38
CA HIS A 272 -14.78 -4.62 -8.83
C HIS A 272 -13.92 -5.78 -8.32
N MET A 273 -13.22 -5.56 -7.21
CA MET A 273 -13.04 -6.63 -6.26
C MET A 273 -14.48 -6.97 -5.93
N GLN A 274 -15.00 -7.99 -6.64
CA GLN A 274 -16.24 -8.62 -6.22
C GLN A 274 -16.08 -8.83 -4.72
N ASP A 275 -17.11 -8.44 -3.97
CA ASP A 275 -17.27 -8.81 -2.56
C ASP A 275 -17.35 -10.35 -2.51
N GLY A 276 -16.22 -11.00 -2.76
CA GLY A 276 -16.06 -12.42 -2.59
C GLY A 276 -16.29 -12.71 -1.11
N PRO A 277 -16.96 -13.83 -0.78
CA PRO A 277 -17.21 -14.23 0.60
C PRO A 277 -15.86 -14.58 1.22
N LEU A 278 -15.25 -13.60 1.85
CA LEU A 278 -13.88 -13.65 2.31
C LEU A 278 -14.01 -13.15 3.74
N ASP A 279 -14.00 -14.09 4.69
CA ASP A 279 -14.26 -13.93 6.12
C ASP A 279 -14.47 -12.48 6.57
N ASP A 280 -15.72 -12.02 6.47
CA ASP A 280 -16.17 -10.70 6.90
C ASP A 280 -16.16 -10.56 8.43
N GLU A 281 -15.30 -11.29 9.13
CA GLU A 281 -15.11 -11.23 10.58
C GLU A 281 -14.95 -9.77 11.03
N PHE A 282 -14.28 -8.93 10.22
CA PHE A 282 -14.15 -7.49 10.47
C PHE A 282 -15.49 -6.73 10.45
N ALA A 283 -16.28 -6.89 9.39
CA ALA A 283 -17.56 -6.19 9.25
C ALA A 283 -18.59 -6.75 10.22
N ASP A 284 -18.58 -8.07 10.41
CA ASP A 284 -19.43 -8.80 11.34
C ASP A 284 -19.14 -8.44 12.80
N GLU A 285 -17.88 -8.31 13.22
CA GLU A 285 -17.52 -7.90 14.57
C GLU A 285 -18.06 -6.50 14.89
N VAL A 286 -17.88 -5.56 13.97
CA VAL A 286 -18.38 -4.19 14.14
C VAL A 286 -19.90 -4.13 14.06
N ALA A 287 -20.52 -4.85 13.12
CA ALA A 287 -21.98 -4.89 12.95
C ALA A 287 -22.68 -5.58 14.14
N LYS A 288 -22.15 -6.70 14.66
CA LYS A 288 -22.71 -7.40 15.82
C LYS A 288 -22.70 -6.52 17.08
N GLU A 289 -21.69 -5.68 17.25
CA GLU A 289 -21.63 -4.69 18.33
C GLU A 289 -22.64 -3.55 18.15
N ALA A 290 -22.82 -3.05 16.92
CA ALA A 290 -23.76 -1.97 16.61
C ALA A 290 -25.24 -2.37 16.83
N VAL A 291 -25.55 -3.68 16.80
CA VAL A 291 -26.88 -4.25 17.02
C VAL A 291 -27.21 -4.48 18.51
N LYS A 292 -26.29 -4.18 19.44
CA LYS A 292 -26.56 -4.20 20.89
C LYS A 292 -27.05 -2.89 21.54
N PRO A 293 -27.85 -1.98 20.93
CA PRO A 293 -28.40 -0.86 21.67
C PRO A 293 -29.68 -1.30 22.40
N GLY A 294 -29.54 -1.66 23.68
CA GLY A 294 -30.62 -1.44 24.66
C GLY A 294 -31.78 -2.45 24.72
N THR A 295 -31.52 -3.75 24.73
CA THR A 295 -32.49 -4.73 25.27
C THR A 295 -32.17 -5.02 26.73
N GLU A 296 -32.83 -4.26 27.61
CA GLU A 296 -33.29 -4.60 28.98
C GLU A 296 -33.30 -3.34 29.85
N LYS A 297 -34.42 -2.62 29.79
CA LYS A 297 -34.99 -1.91 30.93
C LYS A 297 -36.48 -2.22 30.98
#